data_AF-A0A511KDV8-F1
#
_entry.id   AF-A0A511KDV8-F1
#
_cell.length_a   1.000
_cell.length_b   1.000
_cell.length_c   1.000
_cell.angle_alpha   90.00
_cell.angle_beta   90.00
_cell.angle_gamma   90.00
#
_symmetry.space_group_name_H-M   'P 1'
#
loop_
_entity.id
_entity.type
_entity.pdbx_description
1 polymer ?
#
loop_
_entity_poly.entity_id
_entity_poly.type
_entity_poly.pdbx_seq_one_letter_code
_entity_poly.pdbx_strand_id
1 'polypeptide(L)'
;MTLALSVYLRANVPNKVVACFAETGQFAKIIVYAKRVGYTPDYAALLQHVTRLNPEHGAEFATQLVNDEMGPLVDVERVVDIFMSQNMIQQATSFLLDALKENKPEQGHLQTRLLEMNLLNAPQVADAILGNNMFSHYDRPRIANLCEKAGLLQRALEHYEDINDIKRVVVHTNLIPADYLVDFFGKLTVEQTLECFNEMLKVNIRQNLQVVVQAATKYSDLIGPVRLIELFEKFKTAEGLYYYLGSIVNLSEDSEVHFKYIQAATRTGQIREVERIVRESNFYNPEKVKNFLKEAKLPDQLPLIIVCDRFDFVHDLVLYLYQNGMTNFIEVYVQRVNSARTPQVVGGLLDVDCDENTIKALLASVTGPVPVDELVDEVEKRNRLKLILPYLEAKIAAGQQDPALYNALAKIKIDSNNDPESFLKENNIYDPLVVGKYCEKRDPYLAYIAYAKGLCDEELISITNDNQARTCSFRPVSCSC
;
A
#
# COMPACT_ATOMS: atom_id res chain seq x y z
N MET A 1 69.93 38.01 12.95
CA MET A 1 69.92 36.98 11.89
C MET A 1 70.49 37.44 10.55
N THR A 2 70.11 38.61 10.03
CA THR A 2 70.56 39.12 8.72
C THR A 2 72.08 39.30 8.59
N LEU A 3 72.74 39.73 9.67
CA LEU A 3 74.21 39.87 9.72
C LEU A 3 74.93 38.51 9.79
N ALA A 4 74.33 37.50 10.42
CA ALA A 4 74.87 36.15 10.49
C ALA A 4 74.75 35.43 9.14
N LEU A 5 73.63 35.60 8.45
CA LEU A 5 73.41 35.07 7.10
C LEU A 5 74.47 35.56 6.11
N SER A 6 74.80 36.86 6.13
CA SER A 6 75.82 37.42 5.23
C SER A 6 77.24 36.90 5.53
N VAL A 7 77.56 36.64 6.80
CA VAL A 7 78.82 36.02 7.22
C VAL A 7 78.88 34.56 6.76
N TYR A 8 77.82 33.77 6.97
CA TYR A 8 77.80 32.35 6.57
C TYR A 8 77.78 32.15 5.05
N LEU A 9 77.15 33.04 4.29
CA LEU A 9 77.22 33.05 2.83
C LEU A 9 78.65 33.30 2.33
N ARG A 10 79.37 34.25 2.95
CA ARG A 10 80.78 34.54 2.62
C ARG A 10 81.74 33.44 3.06
N ALA A 11 81.42 32.76 4.17
CA ALA A 11 82.21 31.66 4.72
C ALA A 11 81.95 30.31 4.05
N ASN A 12 81.01 30.24 3.09
CA ASN A 12 80.59 29.02 2.40
C ASN A 12 80.26 27.85 3.36
N VAL A 13 79.37 28.10 4.32
CA VAL A 13 78.92 27.10 5.31
C VAL A 13 77.44 26.76 5.05
N PRO A 14 77.14 25.79 4.16
CA PRO A 14 75.79 25.62 3.61
C PRO A 14 74.72 25.25 4.65
N ASN A 15 75.05 24.42 5.63
CA ASN A 15 74.15 24.04 6.72
C ASN A 15 73.67 25.24 7.55
N LYS A 16 74.57 26.17 7.90
CA LYS A 16 74.22 27.38 8.66
C LYS A 16 73.47 28.42 7.82
N VAL A 17 73.78 28.51 6.53
CA VAL A 17 73.03 29.36 5.59
C VAL A 17 71.59 28.89 5.46
N VAL A 18 71.37 27.58 5.29
CA VAL A 18 70.04 26.98 5.22
C VAL A 18 69.25 27.18 6.51
N ALA A 19 69.88 26.98 7.68
CA ALA A 19 69.23 27.27 8.97
C ALA A 19 68.83 28.74 9.11
N CYS A 20 69.71 29.67 8.71
CA CYS A 20 69.39 31.11 8.73
C CYS A 20 68.26 31.47 7.75
N PHE A 21 68.18 30.85 6.58
CA PHE A 21 67.06 31.06 5.65
C PHE A 21 65.74 30.51 6.20
N ALA A 22 65.76 29.34 6.86
CA ALA A 22 64.59 28.77 7.51
C ALA A 22 64.08 29.63 8.67
N GLU A 23 64.98 30.14 9.52
CA GLU A 23 64.62 31.04 10.64
C GLU A 23 64.17 32.44 10.19
N THR A 24 64.55 32.88 8.99
CA THR A 24 64.13 34.17 8.42
C THR A 24 62.93 34.07 7.49
N GLY A 25 62.32 32.89 7.34
CA GLY A 25 61.14 32.66 6.51
C GLY A 25 61.39 32.71 4.99
N GLN A 26 62.65 32.64 4.54
CA GLN A 26 63.02 32.77 3.12
C GLN A 26 63.10 31.40 2.43
N PHE A 27 62.01 30.63 2.45
CA PHE A 27 61.98 29.23 2.04
C PHE A 27 62.34 28.97 0.57
N ALA A 28 61.84 29.80 -0.35
CA ALA A 28 62.15 29.69 -1.78
C ALA A 28 63.66 29.80 -2.07
N LYS A 29 64.40 30.56 -1.24
CA LYS A 29 65.85 30.72 -1.39
C LYS A 29 66.63 29.51 -0.91
N ILE A 30 66.05 28.66 -0.06
CA ILE A 30 66.69 27.44 0.45
C ILE A 30 66.94 26.47 -0.70
N ILE A 31 65.91 26.20 -1.51
CA ILE A 31 66.00 25.25 -2.65
C ILE A 31 66.97 25.79 -3.71
N VAL A 32 66.85 27.08 -4.05
CA VAL A 32 67.74 27.73 -5.03
C VAL A 32 69.20 27.73 -4.58
N TYR A 33 69.47 28.04 -3.31
CA TYR A 33 70.82 28.04 -2.75
C TYR A 33 71.42 26.63 -2.69
N ALA A 34 70.63 25.64 -2.24
CA ALA A 34 71.02 24.23 -2.19
C ALA A 34 71.45 23.71 -3.57
N LYS A 35 70.66 23.99 -4.62
CA LYS A 35 70.99 23.66 -6.02
C LYS A 35 72.26 24.35 -6.50
N ARG A 36 72.41 25.66 -6.21
CA ARG A 36 73.56 26.45 -6.66
C ARG A 36 74.89 25.99 -6.05
N VAL A 37 74.87 25.54 -4.81
CA VAL A 37 76.08 25.13 -4.07
C VAL A 37 76.29 23.60 -4.11
N GLY A 38 75.37 22.85 -4.73
CA GLY A 38 75.43 21.38 -4.77
C GLY A 38 75.27 20.72 -3.40
N TYR A 39 74.57 21.38 -2.47
CA TYR A 39 74.35 20.90 -1.12
C TYR A 39 72.93 20.36 -0.96
N THR A 40 72.79 19.11 -0.52
CA THR A 40 71.50 18.47 -0.24
C THR A 40 71.24 18.47 1.28
N PRO A 41 70.47 19.44 1.82
CA PRO A 41 70.07 19.38 3.22
C PRO A 41 69.13 18.18 3.47
N ASP A 42 69.05 17.74 4.73
CA ASP A 42 67.94 16.89 5.17
C ASP A 42 66.66 17.74 5.21
N TYR A 43 65.98 17.79 4.07
CA TYR A 43 64.76 18.56 3.89
C TYR A 43 63.64 18.12 4.85
N ALA A 44 63.60 16.85 5.26
CA ALA A 44 62.60 16.36 6.19
C ALA A 44 62.87 16.84 7.63
N ALA A 45 64.12 16.80 8.08
CA ALA A 45 64.50 17.37 9.37
C ALA A 45 64.31 18.90 9.39
N LEU A 46 64.62 19.57 8.28
CA LEU A 46 64.41 21.00 8.12
C LEU A 46 62.92 21.37 8.16
N LEU A 47 62.09 20.63 7.42
CA LEU A 47 60.64 20.80 7.43
C LEU A 47 60.10 20.58 8.84
N GLN A 48 60.51 19.52 9.54
CA GLN A 48 60.07 19.27 10.92
C GLN A 48 60.40 20.45 11.85
N HIS A 49 61.57 21.06 11.71
CA HIS A 49 61.96 22.24 12.48
C HIS A 49 61.12 23.48 12.12
N VAL A 50 60.93 23.76 10.83
CA VAL A 50 60.13 24.90 10.35
C VAL A 50 58.68 24.77 10.82
N THR A 51 58.09 23.59 10.67
CA THR A 51 56.71 23.31 11.07
C THR A 51 56.50 23.52 12.56
N ARG A 52 57.47 23.17 13.43
CA ARG A 52 57.39 23.43 14.88
C ARG A 52 57.41 24.92 15.23
N LEU A 53 58.12 25.73 14.45
CA LEU A 53 58.22 27.18 14.68
C LEU A 53 56.99 27.91 14.16
N ASN A 54 56.54 27.56 12.95
CA ASN A 54 55.34 28.14 12.35
C ASN A 54 54.67 27.11 11.41
N PRO A 55 53.48 26.61 11.77
CA PRO A 55 52.74 25.62 10.97
C PRO A 55 52.40 26.06 9.55
N GLU A 56 52.02 27.32 9.35
CA GLU A 56 51.62 27.85 8.04
C GLU A 56 52.81 27.92 7.09
N HIS A 57 53.93 28.43 7.58
CA HIS A 57 55.21 28.42 6.86
C HIS A 57 55.70 27.00 6.56
N GLY A 58 55.45 26.05 7.47
CA GLY A 58 55.73 24.63 7.25
C GLY A 58 54.93 24.06 6.06
N ALA A 59 53.64 24.40 5.96
CA ALA A 59 52.78 23.98 4.84
C ALA A 59 53.22 24.56 3.49
N GLU A 60 53.57 25.85 3.45
CA GLU A 60 54.12 26.49 2.25
C GLU A 60 55.43 25.82 1.81
N PHE A 61 56.33 25.57 2.77
CA PHE A 61 57.61 24.95 2.47
C PHE A 61 57.45 23.50 2.01
N ALA A 62 56.57 22.71 2.64
CA ALA A 62 56.24 21.36 2.20
C ALA A 62 55.74 21.32 0.76
N THR A 63 54.87 22.25 0.38
CA THR A 63 54.33 22.36 -0.99
C THR A 63 55.43 22.65 -2.00
N GLN A 64 56.38 23.55 -1.67
CA GLN A 64 57.54 23.85 -2.53
C GLN A 64 58.49 22.66 -2.69
N LEU A 65 58.66 21.83 -1.66
CA LEU A 65 59.54 20.67 -1.72
C LEU A 65 59.00 19.54 -2.61
N VAL A 66 57.67 19.35 -2.63
CA VAL A 66 57.04 18.30 -3.44
C VAL A 66 56.82 18.73 -4.89
N ASN A 67 56.54 20.03 -5.13
CA ASN A 67 56.30 20.58 -6.46
C ASN A 67 57.57 21.12 -7.16
N ASP A 68 58.77 20.69 -6.75
CA ASP A 68 60.02 21.14 -7.38
C ASP A 68 60.12 20.68 -8.86
N GLU A 69 60.68 21.52 -9.72
CA GLU A 69 60.78 21.29 -11.18
C GLU A 69 61.56 20.02 -11.55
N MET A 70 62.44 19.53 -10.67
CA MET A 70 63.23 18.31 -10.89
C MET A 70 62.60 17.06 -10.27
N GLY A 71 61.39 17.18 -9.74
CA GLY A 71 60.67 16.14 -9.01
C GLY A 71 60.74 16.34 -7.48
N PRO A 72 59.96 15.55 -6.71
CA PRO A 72 59.80 15.75 -5.27
C PRO A 72 61.13 15.61 -4.51
N LEU A 73 61.50 16.64 -3.74
CA LEU A 73 62.70 16.64 -2.90
C LEU A 73 62.49 15.92 -1.57
N VAL A 74 61.23 15.74 -1.16
CA VAL A 74 60.80 14.96 -0.01
C VAL A 74 59.61 14.12 -0.44
N ASP A 75 59.56 12.88 0.03
CA ASP A 75 58.41 12.00 -0.19
C ASP A 75 57.15 12.57 0.48
N VAL A 76 56.02 12.48 -0.21
CA VAL A 76 54.71 12.97 0.24
C VAL A 76 54.32 12.28 1.55
N GLU A 77 54.57 10.98 1.68
CA GLU A 77 54.30 10.23 2.92
C GLU A 77 55.03 10.83 4.12
N ARG A 78 56.32 11.15 3.93
CA ARG A 78 57.17 11.69 4.99
C ARG A 78 56.75 13.10 5.41
N VAL A 79 56.26 13.91 4.47
CA VAL A 79 55.67 15.22 4.77
C VAL A 79 54.42 15.06 5.64
N VAL A 80 53.53 14.12 5.28
CA VAL A 80 52.31 13.83 6.06
C VAL A 80 52.65 13.34 7.46
N ASP A 81 53.64 12.45 7.60
CA ASP A 81 54.11 11.97 8.92
C ASP A 81 54.58 13.12 9.81
N ILE A 82 55.28 14.11 9.24
CA ILE A 82 55.75 15.28 9.99
C ILE A 82 54.57 16.10 10.51
N PHE A 83 53.57 16.41 9.67
CA PHE A 83 52.38 17.15 10.12
C PHE A 83 51.57 16.36 11.14
N MET A 84 51.38 15.06 10.92
CA MET A 84 50.64 14.19 11.82
C MET A 84 51.30 14.02 13.19
N SER A 85 52.63 13.90 13.24
CA SER A 85 53.38 13.81 14.51
C SER A 85 53.23 15.05 15.40
N GLN A 86 52.76 16.16 14.83
CA GLN A 86 52.53 17.44 15.53
C GLN A 86 51.05 17.79 15.63
N ASN A 87 50.13 16.85 15.36
CA ASN A 87 48.68 17.05 15.34
C ASN A 87 48.19 18.16 14.39
N MET A 88 48.93 18.44 13.31
CA MET A 88 48.62 19.48 12.33
C MET A 88 47.74 18.94 11.20
N ILE A 89 46.51 18.55 11.56
CA ILE A 89 45.60 17.82 10.67
C ILE A 89 45.12 18.70 9.51
N GLN A 90 44.80 19.96 9.76
CA GLN A 90 44.32 20.88 8.72
C GLN A 90 45.39 21.13 7.65
N GLN A 91 46.63 21.31 8.07
CA GLN A 91 47.78 21.52 7.19
C GLN A 91 48.10 20.25 6.40
N ALA A 92 48.03 19.07 7.03
CA ALA A 92 48.17 17.79 6.35
C ALA A 92 47.07 17.60 5.29
N THR A 93 45.82 17.94 5.61
CA THR A 93 44.67 17.86 4.69
C THR A 93 44.86 18.79 3.50
N SER A 94 45.16 20.07 3.72
CA SER A 94 45.34 21.04 2.62
C SER A 94 46.49 20.65 1.70
N PHE A 95 47.61 20.22 2.27
CA PHE A 95 48.77 19.74 1.52
C PHE A 95 48.42 18.50 0.67
N LEU A 96 47.76 17.50 1.25
CA LEU A 96 47.36 16.29 0.52
C LEU A 96 46.32 16.58 -0.56
N LEU A 97 45.40 17.52 -0.36
CA LEU A 97 44.44 17.93 -1.40
C LEU A 97 45.14 18.52 -2.63
N ASP A 98 46.20 19.31 -2.45
CA ASP A 98 46.99 19.83 -3.58
C ASP A 98 47.89 18.73 -4.20
N ALA A 99 48.55 17.92 -3.37
CA ALA A 99 49.47 16.87 -3.82
C ALA A 99 48.75 15.74 -4.59
N LEU A 100 47.47 15.48 -4.26
CA LEU A 100 46.68 14.40 -4.86
C LEU A 100 45.71 14.88 -5.94
N LYS A 101 45.72 16.17 -6.31
CA LYS A 101 44.74 16.77 -7.24
C LYS A 101 44.64 16.11 -8.62
N GLU A 102 45.67 15.39 -9.05
CA GLU A 102 45.69 14.65 -10.31
C GLU A 102 45.02 13.26 -10.22
N ASN A 103 44.55 12.87 -9.02
CA ASN A 103 43.82 11.62 -8.75
C ASN A 103 44.50 10.39 -9.37
N LYS A 104 45.81 10.23 -9.16
CA LYS A 104 46.57 9.13 -9.75
C LYS A 104 46.30 7.81 -9.01
N PRO A 105 46.21 6.67 -9.72
CA PRO A 105 46.00 5.35 -9.10
C PRO A 105 47.15 4.93 -8.19
N GLU A 106 48.38 5.29 -8.55
CA GLU A 106 49.60 5.01 -7.76
C GLU A 106 49.54 5.65 -6.36
N GLN A 107 48.77 6.72 -6.20
CA GLN A 107 48.60 7.46 -4.95
C GLN A 107 47.37 7.00 -4.15
N GLY A 108 46.74 5.87 -4.49
CA GLY A 108 45.53 5.39 -3.82
C GLY A 108 45.70 5.18 -2.30
N HIS A 109 46.88 4.74 -1.86
CA HIS A 109 47.20 4.63 -0.43
C HIS A 109 47.20 5.99 0.28
N LEU A 110 47.72 7.05 -0.36
CA LEU A 110 47.68 8.43 0.15
C LEU A 110 46.25 9.00 0.17
N GLN A 111 45.43 8.69 -0.84
CA GLN A 111 44.01 9.06 -0.86
C GLN A 111 43.27 8.43 0.31
N THR A 112 43.54 7.14 0.57
CA THR A 112 42.95 6.43 1.72
C THR A 112 43.39 7.09 3.02
N ARG A 113 44.69 7.37 3.17
CA ARG A 113 45.26 8.02 4.36
C ARG A 113 44.67 9.42 4.61
N LEU A 114 44.47 10.21 3.57
CA LEU A 114 43.81 11.52 3.64
C LEU A 114 42.40 11.39 4.24
N LEU A 115 41.60 10.46 3.69
CA LEU A 115 40.22 10.24 4.14
C LEU A 115 40.17 9.69 5.56
N GLU A 116 41.02 8.71 5.90
CA GLU A 116 41.09 8.14 7.25
C GLU A 116 41.39 9.18 8.32
N MET A 117 42.42 10.00 8.08
CA MET A 117 42.81 11.06 9.00
C MET A 117 41.66 12.04 9.24
N ASN A 118 40.95 12.44 8.18
CA ASN A 118 39.82 13.34 8.30
C ASN A 118 38.60 12.65 8.94
N LEU A 119 38.30 11.40 8.63
CA LEU A 119 37.19 10.67 9.25
C LEU A 119 37.37 10.48 10.76
N LEU A 120 38.60 10.34 11.24
CA LEU A 120 38.90 10.18 12.66
C LEU A 120 38.86 11.50 13.44
N ASN A 121 39.17 12.63 12.80
CA ASN A 121 39.41 13.89 13.52
C ASN A 121 38.48 15.04 13.10
N ALA A 122 38.04 15.08 11.85
CA ALA A 122 37.18 16.10 11.27
C ALA A 122 36.19 15.50 10.24
N PRO A 123 35.18 14.71 10.67
CA PRO A 123 34.27 14.00 9.76
C PRO A 123 33.59 14.88 8.71
N GLN A 124 33.27 16.13 9.04
CA GLN A 124 32.66 17.09 8.11
C GLN A 124 33.55 17.40 6.90
N VAL A 125 34.87 17.43 7.10
CA VAL A 125 35.84 17.65 6.02
C VAL A 125 35.91 16.41 5.13
N ALA A 126 35.91 15.22 5.72
CA ALA A 126 35.87 13.97 4.95
C ALA A 126 34.57 13.85 4.13
N ASP A 127 33.43 14.21 4.71
CA ASP A 127 32.14 14.23 3.99
C ASP A 127 32.17 15.17 2.79
N ALA A 128 32.74 16.37 2.93
CA ALA A 128 32.90 17.31 1.83
C ALA A 128 33.84 16.77 0.73
N ILE A 129 34.94 16.12 1.08
CA ILE A 129 35.87 15.52 0.11
C ILE A 129 35.19 14.40 -0.67
N LEU A 130 34.50 13.50 0.03
CA LEU A 130 33.76 12.38 -0.58
C LEU A 130 32.60 12.90 -1.44
N GLY A 131 31.84 13.89 -0.97
CA GLY A 131 30.72 14.47 -1.69
C GLY A 131 31.11 15.19 -2.98
N ASN A 132 32.32 15.76 -3.04
CA ASN A 132 32.85 16.40 -4.24
C ASN A 132 33.46 15.42 -5.25
N ASN A 133 33.50 14.11 -4.94
CA ASN A 133 34.09 13.07 -5.80
C ASN A 133 35.53 13.41 -6.27
N MET A 134 36.35 14.00 -5.39
CA MET A 134 37.70 14.45 -5.74
C MET A 134 38.67 13.29 -6.01
N PHE A 135 38.39 12.10 -5.47
CA PHE A 135 39.28 10.94 -5.48
C PHE A 135 38.51 9.66 -5.82
N SER A 136 39.18 8.67 -6.42
CA SER A 136 38.54 7.41 -6.84
C SER A 136 39.33 6.13 -6.56
N HIS A 137 40.57 6.22 -6.07
CA HIS A 137 41.50 5.09 -5.98
C HIS A 137 41.81 4.64 -4.54
N TYR A 138 41.07 5.14 -3.55
CA TYR A 138 41.23 4.75 -2.15
C TYR A 138 40.58 3.40 -1.81
N ASP A 139 40.97 2.82 -0.68
CA ASP A 139 40.40 1.59 -0.13
C ASP A 139 38.94 1.82 0.32
N ARG A 140 37.99 1.50 -0.56
CA ARG A 140 36.56 1.73 -0.31
C ARG A 140 36.03 0.97 0.91
N PRO A 141 36.32 -0.34 1.12
CA PRO A 141 35.90 -1.05 2.34
C PRO A 141 36.39 -0.38 3.64
N ARG A 142 37.64 0.07 3.68
CA ARG A 142 38.18 0.73 4.87
C ARG A 142 37.51 2.08 5.14
N ILE A 143 37.29 2.87 4.09
CA ILE A 143 36.62 4.17 4.18
C ILE A 143 35.14 4.00 4.59
N ALA A 144 34.43 3.00 4.05
CA ALA A 144 33.05 2.72 4.43
C ALA A 144 32.90 2.49 5.95
N ASN A 145 33.77 1.64 6.51
CA ASN A 145 33.79 1.35 7.95
C ASN A 145 34.07 2.58 8.82
N LEU A 146 34.93 3.49 8.34
CA LEU A 146 35.22 4.74 9.05
C LEU A 146 34.11 5.77 8.92
N CYS A 147 33.45 5.86 7.76
CA CYS A 147 32.24 6.67 7.58
C CYS A 147 31.14 6.23 8.55
N GLU A 148 30.94 4.91 8.72
CA GLU A 148 29.95 4.39 9.67
C GLU A 148 30.29 4.78 11.11
N LYS A 149 31.55 4.60 11.54
CA LYS A 149 32.02 5.00 12.88
C LYS A 149 31.91 6.51 13.13
N ALA A 150 32.07 7.32 12.08
CA ALA A 150 31.95 8.77 12.15
C ALA A 150 30.48 9.27 12.08
N GLY A 151 29.50 8.37 11.95
CA GLY A 151 28.08 8.71 11.85
C GLY A 151 27.64 9.17 10.44
N LEU A 152 28.52 9.09 9.45
CA LEU A 152 28.24 9.44 8.05
C LEU A 152 27.64 8.23 7.31
N LEU A 153 26.46 7.80 7.76
CA LEU A 153 25.83 6.56 7.30
C LEU A 153 25.49 6.56 5.80
N GLN A 154 25.09 7.72 5.25
CA GLN A 154 24.87 7.86 3.81
C GLN A 154 26.14 7.53 3.02
N ARG A 155 27.30 8.10 3.43
CA ARG A 155 28.59 7.82 2.81
C ARG A 155 29.02 6.38 2.98
N ALA A 156 28.76 5.78 4.14
CA ALA A 156 29.03 4.36 4.35
C ALA A 156 28.28 3.49 3.33
N LEU A 157 26.97 3.75 3.10
CA LEU A 157 26.18 3.03 2.09
C LEU A 157 26.69 3.20 0.66
N GLU A 158 27.23 4.37 0.30
CA GLU A 158 27.81 4.60 -1.04
C GLU A 158 29.05 3.73 -1.31
N HIS A 159 29.68 3.21 -0.26
CA HIS A 159 30.94 2.46 -0.35
C HIS A 159 30.80 0.99 0.02
N TYR A 160 29.73 0.59 0.70
CA TYR A 160 29.49 -0.82 1.00
C TYR A 160 29.02 -1.58 -0.23
N GLU A 161 29.69 -2.70 -0.48
CA GLU A 161 29.32 -3.68 -1.51
C GLU A 161 28.75 -4.97 -0.88
N ASP A 162 29.14 -5.29 0.36
CA ASP A 162 28.65 -6.45 1.09
C ASP A 162 27.24 -6.21 1.65
N ILE A 163 26.35 -7.18 1.42
CA ILE A 163 24.94 -7.08 1.82
C ILE A 163 24.76 -7.03 3.34
N ASN A 164 25.66 -7.63 4.14
CA ASN A 164 25.53 -7.61 5.60
C ASN A 164 25.86 -6.23 6.17
N ASP A 165 26.85 -5.55 5.60
CA ASP A 165 27.17 -4.17 5.96
C ASP A 165 26.05 -3.21 5.54
N ILE A 166 25.51 -3.39 4.32
CA ILE A 166 24.36 -2.61 3.85
C ILE A 166 23.17 -2.80 4.80
N LYS A 167 22.79 -4.05 5.10
CA LYS A 167 21.70 -4.39 6.04
C LYS A 167 21.90 -3.73 7.41
N ARG A 168 23.13 -3.71 7.93
CA ARG A 168 23.44 -3.07 9.22
C ARG A 168 23.18 -1.57 9.21
N VAL A 169 23.43 -0.89 8.08
CA VAL A 169 23.30 0.57 7.99
C VAL A 169 21.90 1.03 7.60
N VAL A 170 21.23 0.37 6.63
CA VAL A 170 19.93 0.81 6.10
C VAL A 170 18.81 0.88 7.14
N VAL A 171 18.95 0.19 8.28
CA VAL A 171 17.96 0.24 9.37
C VAL A 171 17.93 1.57 10.12
N HIS A 172 18.95 2.43 9.96
CA HIS A 172 19.06 3.73 10.62
C HIS A 172 18.37 4.84 9.81
N THR A 173 17.12 4.62 9.44
CA THR A 173 16.29 5.54 8.63
C THR A 173 16.09 6.92 9.27
N ASN A 174 16.29 7.07 10.57
CA ASN A 174 16.23 8.34 11.29
C ASN A 174 17.46 9.24 11.05
N LEU A 175 18.56 8.67 10.56
CA LEU A 175 19.83 9.37 10.31
C LEU A 175 20.11 9.55 8.82
N ILE A 176 19.35 8.88 7.94
CA ILE A 176 19.53 8.91 6.49
C ILE A 176 18.25 9.47 5.85
N PRO A 177 18.35 10.44 4.93
CA PRO A 177 17.18 10.96 4.22
C PRO A 177 16.39 9.84 3.52
N ALA A 178 15.07 9.85 3.67
CA ALA A 178 14.19 8.83 3.10
C ALA A 178 14.32 8.74 1.57
N ASP A 179 14.34 9.87 0.88
CA ASP A 179 14.46 9.93 -0.58
C ASP A 179 15.76 9.27 -1.07
N TYR A 180 16.87 9.52 -0.37
CA TYR A 180 18.14 8.87 -0.68
C TYR A 180 18.07 7.36 -0.52
N LEU A 181 17.48 6.84 0.57
CA LEU A 181 17.34 5.40 0.76
C LEU A 181 16.47 4.76 -0.32
N VAL A 182 15.36 5.41 -0.68
CA VAL A 182 14.49 4.96 -1.76
C VAL A 182 15.25 4.90 -3.08
N ASP A 183 16.08 5.89 -3.41
CA ASP A 183 16.91 5.85 -4.62
C ASP A 183 18.04 4.82 -4.54
N PHE A 184 18.60 4.61 -3.35
CA PHE A 184 19.65 3.62 -3.10
C PHE A 184 19.18 2.19 -3.39
N PHE A 185 17.94 1.83 -3.03
CA PHE A 185 17.39 0.51 -3.35
C PHE A 185 17.30 0.23 -4.85
N GLY A 186 17.23 1.26 -5.70
CA GLY A 186 17.25 1.11 -7.16
C GLY A 186 18.61 0.64 -7.71
N LYS A 187 19.69 0.73 -6.92
CA LYS A 187 21.03 0.23 -7.28
C LYS A 187 21.24 -1.24 -6.88
N LEU A 188 20.38 -1.79 -6.03
CA LEU A 188 20.48 -3.16 -5.54
C LEU A 188 19.71 -4.12 -6.43
N THR A 189 20.10 -5.39 -6.39
CA THR A 189 19.29 -6.47 -6.99
C THR A 189 17.96 -6.65 -6.23
N VAL A 190 16.99 -7.32 -6.86
CA VAL A 190 15.68 -7.59 -6.25
C VAL A 190 15.84 -8.39 -4.94
N GLU A 191 16.73 -9.38 -4.93
CA GLU A 191 17.02 -10.22 -3.77
C GLU A 191 17.63 -9.40 -2.62
N GLN A 192 18.62 -8.56 -2.92
CA GLN A 192 19.25 -7.68 -1.92
C GLN A 192 18.24 -6.69 -1.33
N THR A 193 17.39 -6.09 -2.16
CA THR A 193 16.35 -5.16 -1.71
C THR A 193 15.36 -5.85 -0.75
N LEU A 194 14.90 -7.06 -1.08
CA LEU A 194 14.02 -7.84 -0.20
C LEU A 194 14.71 -8.23 1.12
N GLU A 195 15.99 -8.60 1.08
CA GLU A 195 16.78 -8.87 2.28
C GLU A 195 16.92 -7.62 3.17
N CYS A 196 17.16 -6.46 2.57
CA CYS A 196 17.22 -5.19 3.29
C CYS A 196 15.87 -4.83 3.91
N PHE A 197 14.76 -4.92 3.18
CA PHE A 197 13.43 -4.64 3.75
C PHE A 197 13.11 -5.57 4.92
N ASN A 198 13.47 -6.85 4.80
CA ASN A 198 13.30 -7.84 5.86
C ASN A 198 14.09 -7.47 7.11
N GLU A 199 15.36 -7.07 7.00
CA GLU A 199 16.15 -6.63 8.16
C GLU A 199 15.64 -5.30 8.73
N MET A 200 15.24 -4.34 7.88
CA MET A 200 14.64 -3.06 8.30
C MET A 200 13.38 -3.27 9.14
N LEU A 201 12.44 -4.10 8.67
CA LEU A 201 11.22 -4.40 9.40
C LEU A 201 11.48 -5.23 10.67
N LYS A 202 12.48 -6.12 10.65
CA LYS A 202 12.87 -6.91 11.82
C LYS A 202 13.46 -6.05 12.95
N VAL A 203 14.28 -5.06 12.63
CA VAL A 203 14.93 -4.19 13.64
C VAL A 203 13.93 -3.23 14.28
N ASN A 204 13.20 -2.46 13.46
CA ASN A 204 12.21 -1.52 13.97
C ASN A 204 11.13 -1.22 12.92
N ILE A 205 10.01 -1.91 13.04
CA ILE A 205 8.85 -1.72 12.15
C ILE A 205 8.41 -0.26 12.13
N ARG A 206 8.12 0.35 13.29
CA ARG A 206 7.51 1.70 13.36
C ARG A 206 8.36 2.76 12.68
N GLN A 207 9.67 2.66 12.85
CA GLN A 207 10.61 3.61 12.29
C GLN A 207 10.80 3.40 10.77
N ASN A 208 10.92 2.14 10.35
CA ASN A 208 11.35 1.83 8.99
C ASN A 208 10.21 1.63 7.99
N LEU A 209 8.98 1.43 8.47
CA LEU A 209 7.83 1.06 7.65
C LEU A 209 7.59 2.04 6.51
N GLN A 210 7.64 3.34 6.77
CA GLN A 210 7.37 4.36 5.76
C GLN A 210 8.35 4.28 4.58
N VAL A 211 9.65 4.15 4.86
CA VAL A 211 10.69 4.03 3.82
C VAL A 211 10.52 2.74 3.03
N VAL A 212 10.24 1.62 3.72
CA VAL A 212 9.99 0.33 3.07
C VAL A 212 8.77 0.39 2.16
N VAL A 213 7.68 1.03 2.58
CA VAL A 213 6.48 1.21 1.76
C VAL A 213 6.78 2.08 0.53
N GLN A 214 7.47 3.21 0.70
CA GLN A 214 7.83 4.09 -0.42
C GLN A 214 8.71 3.38 -1.45
N ALA A 215 9.72 2.64 -1.00
CA ALA A 215 10.59 1.87 -1.87
C ALA A 215 9.84 0.70 -2.53
N ALA A 216 8.98 -0.01 -1.78
CA ALA A 216 8.14 -1.08 -2.31
C ALA A 216 7.18 -0.58 -3.41
N THR A 217 6.56 0.59 -3.23
CA THR A 217 5.71 1.21 -4.25
C THR A 217 6.53 1.60 -5.48
N LYS A 218 7.70 2.22 -5.32
CA LYS A 218 8.54 2.67 -6.45
C LYS A 218 9.07 1.52 -7.30
N TYR A 219 9.44 0.40 -6.67
CA TYR A 219 10.03 -0.77 -7.35
C TYR A 219 9.08 -1.98 -7.43
N SER A 220 7.78 -1.75 -7.27
CA SER A 220 6.73 -2.79 -7.27
C SER A 220 6.81 -3.68 -8.52
N ASP A 221 6.98 -3.08 -9.70
CA ASP A 221 7.03 -3.78 -10.99
C ASP A 221 8.24 -4.74 -11.11
N LEU A 222 9.35 -4.42 -10.44
CA LEU A 222 10.57 -5.23 -10.46
C LEU A 222 10.52 -6.35 -9.42
N ILE A 223 10.06 -6.04 -8.21
CA ILE A 223 10.05 -6.98 -7.08
C ILE A 223 8.87 -7.96 -7.19
N GLY A 224 7.73 -7.46 -7.65
CA GLY A 224 6.47 -8.18 -7.76
C GLY A 224 5.59 -8.05 -6.50
N PRO A 225 4.28 -7.83 -6.67
CA PRO A 225 3.37 -7.58 -5.56
C PRO A 225 3.22 -8.77 -4.61
N VAL A 226 3.28 -10.01 -5.10
CA VAL A 226 3.14 -11.23 -4.28
C VAL A 226 4.25 -11.32 -3.23
N ARG A 227 5.51 -11.09 -3.62
CA ARG A 227 6.66 -11.13 -2.68
C ARG A 227 6.58 -10.02 -1.63
N LEU A 228 6.13 -8.83 -2.04
CA LEU A 228 5.94 -7.70 -1.13
C LEU A 228 4.79 -7.94 -0.15
N ILE A 229 3.69 -8.55 -0.60
CA ILE A 229 2.59 -8.98 0.27
C ILE A 229 3.11 -9.96 1.32
N GLU A 230 3.80 -11.03 0.90
CA GLU A 230 4.38 -12.03 1.81
C GLU A 230 5.31 -11.40 2.86
N LEU A 231 6.13 -10.43 2.43
CA LEU A 231 7.03 -9.69 3.32
C LEU A 231 6.26 -8.93 4.41
N PHE A 232 5.26 -8.12 4.04
CA PHE A 232 4.50 -7.35 5.04
C PHE A 232 3.61 -8.25 5.91
N GLU A 233 3.14 -9.39 5.39
CA GLU A 233 2.40 -10.40 6.16
C GLU A 233 3.28 -11.10 7.19
N LYS A 234 4.52 -11.44 6.82
CA LYS A 234 5.52 -12.03 7.72
C LYS A 234 5.71 -11.19 8.98
N PHE A 235 5.74 -9.86 8.84
CA PHE A 235 5.87 -8.92 9.96
C PHE A 235 4.54 -8.46 10.55
N LYS A 236 3.41 -8.99 10.07
CA LYS A 236 2.05 -8.66 10.53
C LYS A 236 1.73 -7.17 10.45
N THR A 237 2.28 -6.48 9.45
CA THR A 237 2.11 -5.04 9.25
C THR A 237 0.90 -4.74 8.38
N ALA A 238 -0.30 -4.66 8.99
CA ALA A 238 -1.53 -4.32 8.26
C ALA A 238 -1.48 -2.91 7.66
N GLU A 239 -0.88 -1.96 8.36
CA GLU A 239 -0.68 -0.59 7.89
C GLU A 239 0.25 -0.51 6.66
N GLY A 240 1.35 -1.27 6.69
CA GLY A 240 2.28 -1.37 5.55
C GLY A 240 1.60 -1.93 4.31
N LEU A 241 0.87 -3.04 4.45
CA LEU A 241 0.07 -3.62 3.38
C LEU A 241 -0.95 -2.62 2.84
N TYR A 242 -1.65 -1.90 3.72
CA TYR A 242 -2.67 -0.94 3.31
C TYR A 242 -2.08 0.19 2.46
N TYR A 243 -1.01 0.85 2.91
CA TYR A 243 -0.41 1.94 2.14
C TYR A 243 0.23 1.47 0.84
N TYR A 244 0.94 0.34 0.86
CA TYR A 244 1.54 -0.23 -0.34
C TYR A 244 0.46 -0.65 -1.34
N LEU A 245 -0.50 -1.49 -0.94
CA LEU A 245 -1.54 -1.98 -1.83
C LEU A 245 -2.47 -0.87 -2.29
N GLY A 246 -2.74 0.15 -1.47
CA GLY A 246 -3.52 1.32 -1.89
C GLY A 246 -2.92 2.07 -3.07
N SER A 247 -1.59 2.05 -3.23
CA SER A 247 -0.91 2.66 -4.37
C SER A 247 -1.01 1.84 -5.67
N ILE A 248 -1.25 0.52 -5.57
CA ILE A 248 -1.23 -0.38 -6.73
C ILE A 248 -2.60 -1.03 -7.05
N VAL A 249 -3.56 -1.03 -6.13
CA VAL A 249 -4.83 -1.76 -6.26
C VAL A 249 -5.67 -1.28 -7.46
N ASN A 250 -5.63 0.01 -7.78
CA ASN A 250 -6.35 0.55 -8.94
C ASN A 250 -5.68 0.21 -10.29
N LEU A 251 -4.41 -0.23 -10.25
CA LEU A 251 -3.61 -0.56 -11.44
C LEU A 251 -3.49 -2.08 -11.64
N SER A 252 -3.83 -2.87 -10.62
CA SER A 252 -3.70 -4.32 -10.61
C SER A 252 -5.01 -5.01 -10.96
N GLU A 253 -4.94 -6.09 -11.74
CA GLU A 253 -6.05 -7.01 -12.00
C GLU A 253 -5.91 -8.32 -11.19
N ASP A 254 -4.90 -8.41 -10.31
CA ASP A 254 -4.65 -9.62 -9.51
C ASP A 254 -5.64 -9.72 -8.34
N SER A 255 -6.43 -10.79 -8.34
CA SER A 255 -7.41 -11.09 -7.30
C SER A 255 -6.84 -11.10 -5.87
N GLU A 256 -5.58 -11.52 -5.70
CA GLU A 256 -4.96 -11.58 -4.38
C GLU A 256 -4.58 -10.17 -3.89
N VAL A 257 -4.16 -9.27 -4.77
CA VAL A 257 -3.89 -7.86 -4.43
C VAL A 257 -5.14 -7.18 -3.91
N HIS A 258 -6.27 -7.34 -4.61
CA HIS A 258 -7.55 -6.77 -4.20
C HIS A 258 -8.05 -7.38 -2.89
N PHE A 259 -7.97 -8.71 -2.74
CA PHE A 259 -8.36 -9.38 -1.50
C PHE A 259 -7.50 -8.93 -0.31
N LYS A 260 -6.18 -8.88 -0.46
CA LYS A 260 -5.26 -8.44 0.60
C LYS A 260 -5.44 -6.97 0.95
N TYR A 261 -5.78 -6.12 -0.03
CA TYR A 261 -6.08 -4.71 0.24
C TYR A 261 -7.35 -4.57 1.09
N ILE A 262 -8.41 -5.32 0.76
CA ILE A 262 -9.63 -5.39 1.59
C ILE A 262 -9.29 -5.83 3.02
N GLN A 263 -8.50 -6.90 3.17
CA GLN A 263 -8.07 -7.38 4.50
C GLN A 263 -7.29 -6.32 5.29
N ALA A 264 -6.36 -5.61 4.63
CA ALA A 264 -5.54 -4.59 5.24
C ALA A 264 -6.38 -3.35 5.63
N ALA A 265 -7.25 -2.88 4.75
CA ALA A 265 -8.18 -1.77 5.00
C ALA A 265 -9.14 -2.08 6.17
N THR A 266 -9.67 -3.31 6.23
CA THR A 266 -10.50 -3.78 7.34
C THR A 266 -9.73 -3.76 8.66
N ARG A 267 -8.50 -4.27 8.70
CA ARG A 267 -7.68 -4.32 9.93
C ARG A 267 -7.20 -2.95 10.41
N THR A 268 -7.03 -2.00 9.50
CA THR A 268 -6.65 -0.61 9.83
C THR A 268 -7.86 0.27 10.18
N GLY A 269 -9.08 -0.25 10.07
CA GLY A 269 -10.31 0.49 10.36
C GLY A 269 -10.76 1.45 9.25
N GLN A 270 -10.19 1.35 8.05
CA GLN A 270 -10.51 2.19 6.91
C GLN A 270 -11.74 1.67 6.15
N ILE A 271 -12.91 1.66 6.80
CA ILE A 271 -14.15 1.05 6.27
C ILE A 271 -14.61 1.68 4.95
N ARG A 272 -14.39 2.99 4.77
CA ARG A 272 -14.74 3.70 3.52
C ARG A 272 -13.99 3.14 2.31
N GLU A 273 -12.72 2.78 2.48
CA GLU A 273 -11.93 2.18 1.41
C GLU A 273 -12.37 0.75 1.12
N VAL A 274 -12.76 -0.01 2.15
CA VAL A 274 -13.38 -1.33 1.96
C VAL A 274 -14.64 -1.18 1.10
N GLU A 275 -15.53 -0.24 1.45
CA GLU A 275 -16.76 0.04 0.70
C GLU A 275 -16.48 0.42 -0.77
N ARG A 276 -15.51 1.32 -0.99
CA ARG A 276 -15.09 1.75 -2.33
C ARG A 276 -14.66 0.57 -3.18
N ILE A 277 -13.75 -0.27 -2.68
CA ILE A 277 -13.19 -1.39 -3.44
C ILE A 277 -14.21 -2.47 -3.72
N VAL A 278 -15.05 -2.84 -2.74
CA VAL A 278 -16.09 -3.85 -2.97
C VAL A 278 -17.22 -3.37 -3.88
N ARG A 279 -17.31 -2.05 -4.12
CA ARG A 279 -18.27 -1.46 -5.07
C ARG A 279 -17.69 -1.33 -6.47
N GLU A 280 -16.43 -0.91 -6.58
CA GLU A 280 -15.80 -0.54 -7.85
C GLU A 280 -15.00 -1.68 -8.50
N SER A 281 -14.35 -2.53 -7.70
CA SER A 281 -13.49 -3.60 -8.23
C SER A 281 -14.30 -4.82 -8.69
N ASN A 282 -13.82 -5.46 -9.76
CA ASN A 282 -14.33 -6.71 -10.32
C ASN A 282 -13.33 -7.87 -10.22
N PHE A 283 -12.14 -7.63 -9.65
CA PHE A 283 -11.03 -8.57 -9.73
C PHE A 283 -10.88 -9.45 -8.49
N TYR A 284 -11.56 -9.16 -7.38
CA TYR A 284 -11.51 -10.01 -6.19
C TYR A 284 -12.44 -11.22 -6.31
N ASN A 285 -12.12 -12.30 -5.59
CA ASN A 285 -13.01 -13.45 -5.44
C ASN A 285 -14.19 -13.10 -4.48
N PRO A 286 -15.44 -13.09 -4.95
CA PRO A 286 -16.58 -12.66 -4.15
C PRO A 286 -16.87 -13.56 -2.94
N GLU A 287 -16.72 -14.88 -3.07
CA GLU A 287 -16.96 -15.82 -1.98
C GLU A 287 -15.92 -15.66 -0.87
N LYS A 288 -14.65 -15.50 -1.25
CA LYS A 288 -13.53 -15.30 -0.31
C LYS A 288 -13.73 -13.99 0.47
N VAL A 289 -14.11 -12.90 -0.21
CA VAL A 289 -14.40 -11.60 0.42
C VAL A 289 -15.64 -11.68 1.32
N LYS A 290 -16.74 -12.29 0.85
CA LYS A 290 -17.96 -12.50 1.65
C LYS A 290 -17.65 -13.21 2.97
N ASN A 291 -16.95 -14.34 2.89
CA ASN A 291 -16.61 -15.13 4.08
C ASN A 291 -15.71 -14.35 5.04
N PHE A 292 -14.70 -13.64 4.51
CA PHE A 292 -13.85 -12.77 5.33
C PHE A 292 -14.64 -11.66 6.03
N LEU A 293 -15.54 -10.96 5.34
CA LEU A 293 -16.34 -9.88 5.93
C LEU A 293 -17.33 -10.39 7.00
N LYS A 294 -17.90 -11.59 6.82
CA LYS A 294 -18.71 -12.27 7.84
C LYS A 294 -17.93 -12.58 9.11
N GLU A 295 -16.67 -13.00 8.97
CA GLU A 295 -15.77 -13.28 10.09
C GLU A 295 -15.27 -12.01 10.76
N ALA A 296 -15.00 -10.96 9.99
CA ALA A 296 -14.48 -9.68 10.48
C ALA A 296 -15.47 -8.92 11.38
N LYS A 297 -16.77 -9.19 11.26
CA LYS A 297 -17.85 -8.59 12.09
C LYS A 297 -17.72 -7.07 12.23
N LEU A 298 -17.66 -6.38 11.09
CA LEU A 298 -17.50 -4.94 11.05
C LEU A 298 -18.66 -4.22 11.76
N PRO A 299 -18.43 -3.04 12.38
CA PRO A 299 -19.51 -2.26 12.98
C PRO A 299 -20.51 -1.78 11.92
N ASP A 300 -20.05 -1.51 10.71
CA ASP A 300 -20.88 -1.21 9.55
C ASP A 300 -20.87 -2.40 8.58
N GLN A 301 -22.04 -2.97 8.33
CA GLN A 301 -22.23 -4.12 7.45
C GLN A 301 -22.40 -3.74 5.98
N LEU A 302 -22.41 -2.45 5.64
CA LEU A 302 -22.59 -1.98 4.26
C LEU A 302 -21.61 -2.62 3.26
N PRO A 303 -20.31 -2.81 3.56
CA PRO A 303 -19.41 -3.50 2.64
C PRO A 303 -19.82 -4.95 2.36
N LEU A 304 -20.31 -5.68 3.37
CA LEU A 304 -20.81 -7.05 3.19
C LEU A 304 -22.09 -7.05 2.34
N ILE A 305 -23.00 -6.10 2.60
CA ILE A 305 -24.25 -5.95 1.85
C ILE A 305 -23.95 -5.72 0.36
N ILE A 306 -23.01 -4.83 0.03
CA ILE A 306 -22.63 -4.53 -1.36
C ILE A 306 -22.08 -5.78 -2.06
N VAL A 307 -21.19 -6.53 -1.42
CA VAL A 307 -20.65 -7.77 -2.02
C VAL A 307 -21.78 -8.77 -2.29
N CYS A 308 -22.70 -8.95 -1.34
CA CYS A 308 -23.78 -9.90 -1.50
C CYS A 308 -24.81 -9.47 -2.56
N ASP A 309 -25.15 -8.19 -2.68
CA ASP A 309 -26.04 -7.66 -3.72
C ASP A 309 -25.45 -7.82 -5.12
N ARG A 310 -24.17 -7.44 -5.29
CA ARG A 310 -23.48 -7.47 -6.58
C ARG A 310 -23.32 -8.87 -7.16
N PHE A 311 -23.15 -9.88 -6.29
CA PHE A 311 -22.86 -11.25 -6.68
C PHE A 311 -23.98 -12.24 -6.33
N ASP A 312 -25.21 -11.73 -6.11
CA ASP A 312 -26.43 -12.54 -5.92
C ASP A 312 -26.43 -13.45 -4.67
N PHE A 313 -25.67 -13.12 -3.63
CA PHE A 313 -25.65 -13.83 -2.35
C PHE A 313 -26.69 -13.28 -1.35
N VAL A 314 -27.86 -12.87 -1.84
CA VAL A 314 -28.88 -12.18 -1.02
C VAL A 314 -29.42 -13.08 0.09
N HIS A 315 -29.70 -14.34 -0.20
CA HIS A 315 -30.22 -15.28 0.78
C HIS A 315 -29.23 -15.53 1.93
N ASP A 316 -27.95 -15.77 1.60
CA ASP A 316 -26.86 -15.93 2.58
C ASP A 316 -26.68 -14.70 3.48
N LEU A 317 -26.83 -13.49 2.90
CA LEU A 317 -26.75 -12.23 3.62
C LEU A 317 -27.86 -12.12 4.66
N VAL A 318 -29.11 -12.38 4.26
CA VAL A 318 -30.28 -12.27 5.13
C VAL A 318 -30.18 -13.27 6.28
N LEU A 319 -29.84 -14.53 5.99
CA LEU A 319 -29.56 -15.55 7.00
C LEU A 319 -28.55 -15.07 8.03
N TYR A 320 -27.41 -14.55 7.57
CA TYR A 320 -26.34 -14.08 8.45
C TYR A 320 -26.76 -12.87 9.29
N LEU A 321 -27.37 -11.85 8.68
CA LEU A 321 -27.79 -10.64 9.39
C LEU A 321 -28.86 -10.95 10.43
N TYR A 322 -29.83 -11.80 10.09
CA TYR A 322 -30.90 -12.19 11.01
C TYR A 322 -30.38 -13.02 12.19
N GLN A 323 -29.56 -14.05 11.93
CA GLN A 323 -28.98 -14.91 12.98
C GLN A 323 -28.12 -14.13 14.00
N ASN A 324 -27.53 -13.01 13.59
CA ASN A 324 -26.73 -12.15 14.47
C ASN A 324 -27.54 -10.97 15.05
N GLY A 325 -28.86 -10.92 14.86
CA GLY A 325 -29.72 -9.85 15.40
C GLY A 325 -29.54 -8.49 14.73
N MET A 326 -28.98 -8.44 13.51
CA MET A 326 -28.65 -7.24 12.76
C MET A 326 -29.77 -6.81 11.79
N THR A 327 -31.03 -6.79 12.25
CA THR A 327 -32.20 -6.49 11.42
C THR A 327 -32.19 -5.08 10.83
N ASN A 328 -31.63 -4.10 11.54
CA ASN A 328 -31.48 -2.72 11.05
C ASN A 328 -30.70 -2.66 9.72
N PHE A 329 -29.71 -3.54 9.53
CA PHE A 329 -28.92 -3.58 8.31
C PHE A 329 -29.68 -4.22 7.14
N ILE A 330 -30.64 -5.11 7.42
CA ILE A 330 -31.57 -5.64 6.40
C ILE A 330 -32.46 -4.52 5.89
N GLU A 331 -32.94 -3.65 6.77
CA GLU A 331 -33.70 -2.46 6.38
C GLU A 331 -32.86 -1.48 5.55
N VAL A 332 -31.64 -1.20 5.98
CA VAL A 332 -30.70 -0.34 5.23
C VAL A 332 -30.42 -0.91 3.84
N TYR A 333 -30.26 -2.24 3.71
CA TYR A 333 -30.03 -2.88 2.42
C TYR A 333 -31.16 -2.57 1.44
N VAL A 334 -32.40 -2.82 1.84
CA VAL A 334 -33.57 -2.66 0.97
C VAL A 334 -33.87 -1.17 0.69
N GLN A 335 -33.62 -0.27 1.64
CA GLN A 335 -33.90 1.15 1.47
C GLN A 335 -32.81 1.91 0.69
N ARG A 336 -31.53 1.63 0.97
CA ARG A 336 -30.41 2.47 0.50
C ARG A 336 -29.57 1.84 -0.60
N VAL A 337 -29.52 0.52 -0.67
CA VAL A 337 -28.67 -0.17 -1.64
C VAL A 337 -29.50 -0.60 -2.84
N ASN A 338 -30.51 -1.45 -2.63
CA ASN A 338 -31.28 -1.99 -3.74
C ASN A 338 -32.71 -2.42 -3.32
N SER A 339 -33.70 -1.55 -3.57
CA SER A 339 -35.11 -1.86 -3.27
C SER A 339 -35.69 -2.94 -4.19
N ALA A 340 -35.10 -3.17 -5.37
CA ALA A 340 -35.57 -4.21 -6.27
C ALA A 340 -35.36 -5.62 -5.68
N ARG A 341 -34.43 -5.78 -4.74
CA ARG A 341 -34.14 -7.05 -4.05
C ARG A 341 -35.06 -7.34 -2.86
N THR A 342 -36.03 -6.47 -2.56
CA THR A 342 -37.03 -6.68 -1.49
C THR A 342 -37.70 -8.07 -1.56
N PRO A 343 -38.15 -8.57 -2.72
CA PRO A 343 -38.78 -9.89 -2.82
C PRO A 343 -37.92 -11.03 -2.27
N GLN A 344 -36.66 -11.07 -2.69
CA GLN A 344 -35.68 -12.09 -2.28
C GLN A 344 -35.33 -11.97 -0.80
N VAL A 345 -35.26 -10.74 -0.28
CA VAL A 345 -35.03 -10.48 1.15
C VAL A 345 -36.19 -10.98 2.00
N VAL A 346 -37.42 -10.67 1.59
CA VAL A 346 -38.63 -11.18 2.26
C VAL A 346 -38.68 -12.70 2.20
N GLY A 347 -38.35 -13.29 1.05
CA GLY A 347 -38.23 -14.75 0.93
C GLY A 347 -37.24 -15.34 1.93
N GLY A 348 -36.03 -14.78 2.01
CA GLY A 348 -35.02 -15.23 2.98
C GLY A 348 -35.45 -15.03 4.45
N LEU A 349 -36.17 -13.96 4.77
CA LEU A 349 -36.72 -13.73 6.11
C LEU A 349 -37.82 -14.74 6.48
N LEU A 350 -38.62 -15.16 5.50
CA LEU A 350 -39.63 -16.19 5.70
C LEU A 350 -38.99 -17.58 5.91
N ASP A 351 -37.88 -17.88 5.25
CA ASP A 351 -37.16 -19.16 5.41
C ASP A 351 -36.51 -19.32 6.80
N VAL A 352 -36.31 -18.21 7.52
CA VAL A 352 -35.75 -18.20 8.89
C VAL A 352 -36.82 -18.01 9.98
N ASP A 353 -38.10 -18.17 9.63
CA ASP A 353 -39.24 -17.98 10.52
C ASP A 353 -39.23 -16.60 11.23
N CYS A 354 -38.90 -15.55 10.49
CA CYS A 354 -38.91 -14.19 11.01
C CYS A 354 -40.31 -13.75 11.47
N ASP A 355 -40.38 -12.94 12.52
CA ASP A 355 -41.64 -12.38 13.02
C ASP A 355 -42.38 -11.58 11.94
N GLU A 356 -43.67 -11.86 11.79
CA GLU A 356 -44.50 -11.24 10.75
C GLU A 356 -44.56 -9.72 10.86
N ASN A 357 -44.51 -9.16 12.07
CA ASN A 357 -44.56 -7.71 12.25
C ASN A 357 -43.26 -7.07 11.78
N THR A 358 -42.13 -7.75 11.93
CA THR A 358 -40.83 -7.28 11.40
C THR A 358 -40.86 -7.22 9.88
N ILE A 359 -41.40 -8.25 9.21
CA ILE A 359 -41.55 -8.26 7.74
C ILE A 359 -42.51 -7.17 7.27
N LYS A 360 -43.65 -6.99 7.96
CA LYS A 360 -44.63 -5.92 7.66
C LYS A 360 -44.01 -4.53 7.82
N ALA A 361 -43.26 -4.31 8.91
CA ALA A 361 -42.57 -3.05 9.17
C ALA A 361 -41.50 -2.76 8.11
N LEU A 362 -40.72 -3.77 7.73
CA LEU A 362 -39.74 -3.67 6.64
C LEU A 362 -40.42 -3.27 5.32
N LEU A 363 -41.48 -3.97 4.91
CA LEU A 363 -42.22 -3.64 3.69
C LEU A 363 -42.81 -2.23 3.71
N ALA A 364 -43.34 -1.80 4.86
CA ALA A 364 -43.87 -0.46 5.02
C ALA A 364 -42.78 0.63 4.95
N SER A 365 -41.54 0.32 5.33
CA SER A 365 -40.44 1.27 5.31
C SER A 365 -39.76 1.39 3.94
N VAL A 366 -40.00 0.46 3.00
CA VAL A 366 -39.48 0.56 1.63
C VAL A 366 -40.20 1.64 0.83
N THR A 367 -39.50 2.71 0.49
CA THR A 367 -40.00 3.80 -0.36
C THR A 367 -39.68 3.62 -1.84
N GLY A 368 -38.68 2.80 -2.17
CA GLY A 368 -38.25 2.52 -3.54
C GLY A 368 -39.20 1.61 -4.32
N PRO A 369 -38.98 1.43 -5.64
CA PRO A 369 -39.73 0.48 -6.45
C PRO A 369 -39.47 -0.94 -5.97
N VAL A 370 -40.54 -1.71 -5.78
CA VAL A 370 -40.52 -3.12 -5.40
C VAL A 370 -41.24 -3.92 -6.49
N PRO A 371 -40.59 -4.93 -7.09
CA PRO A 371 -41.25 -5.85 -8.02
C PRO A 371 -42.33 -6.64 -7.30
N VAL A 372 -43.59 -6.30 -7.57
CA VAL A 372 -44.75 -6.90 -6.87
C VAL A 372 -44.93 -8.36 -7.27
N ASP A 373 -44.79 -8.70 -8.56
CA ASP A 373 -44.94 -10.07 -9.04
C ASP A 373 -43.94 -11.02 -8.36
N GLU A 374 -42.67 -10.65 -8.31
CA GLU A 374 -41.64 -11.45 -7.63
C GLU A 374 -41.90 -11.56 -6.12
N LEU A 375 -42.39 -10.48 -5.48
CA LEU A 375 -42.75 -10.51 -4.06
C LEU A 375 -43.90 -11.48 -3.79
N VAL A 376 -44.91 -11.46 -4.65
CA VAL A 376 -46.07 -12.36 -4.57
C VAL A 376 -45.60 -13.80 -4.76
N ASP A 377 -44.76 -14.08 -5.75
CA ASP A 377 -44.23 -15.42 -6.00
C ASP A 377 -43.41 -15.95 -4.82
N GLU A 378 -42.51 -15.14 -4.22
CA GLU A 378 -41.72 -15.56 -3.07
C GLU A 378 -42.59 -15.84 -1.83
N VAL A 379 -43.64 -15.07 -1.61
CA VAL A 379 -44.55 -15.25 -0.48
C VAL A 379 -45.56 -16.39 -0.73
N GLU A 380 -46.00 -16.57 -1.97
CA GLU A 380 -46.91 -17.63 -2.42
C GLU A 380 -46.26 -19.01 -2.31
N LYS A 381 -45.01 -19.18 -2.76
CA LYS A 381 -44.25 -20.43 -2.60
C LYS A 381 -44.19 -20.92 -1.15
N ARG A 382 -44.26 -19.99 -0.20
CA ARG A 382 -44.18 -20.26 1.25
C ARG A 382 -45.55 -20.28 1.93
N ASN A 383 -46.64 -20.19 1.18
CA ASN A 383 -48.03 -20.16 1.66
C ASN A 383 -48.33 -19.04 2.68
N ARG A 384 -47.67 -17.88 2.56
CA ARG A 384 -47.83 -16.74 3.49
C ARG A 384 -48.43 -15.50 2.83
N LEU A 385 -49.21 -15.65 1.75
CA LEU A 385 -49.78 -14.54 0.95
C LEU A 385 -50.52 -13.46 1.76
N LYS A 386 -51.19 -13.83 2.86
CA LYS A 386 -51.90 -12.87 3.73
C LYS A 386 -50.96 -11.87 4.41
N LEU A 387 -49.67 -12.18 4.52
CA LEU A 387 -48.67 -11.34 5.19
C LEU A 387 -48.50 -9.97 4.52
N ILE A 388 -48.53 -9.95 3.18
CA ILE A 388 -48.29 -8.76 2.36
C ILE A 388 -49.55 -7.94 2.10
N LEU A 389 -50.73 -8.40 2.56
CA LEU A 389 -52.01 -7.72 2.34
C LEU A 389 -51.98 -6.22 2.75
N PRO A 390 -51.48 -5.84 3.94
CA PRO A 390 -51.43 -4.42 4.33
C PRO A 390 -50.57 -3.56 3.39
N TYR A 391 -49.51 -4.15 2.84
CA TYR A 391 -48.63 -3.47 1.88
C TYR A 391 -49.34 -3.25 0.55
N LEU A 392 -50.03 -4.27 0.02
CA LEU A 392 -50.80 -4.18 -1.22
C LEU A 392 -51.91 -3.14 -1.13
N GLU A 393 -52.68 -3.16 -0.03
CA GLU A 393 -53.76 -2.20 0.23
C GLU A 393 -53.22 -0.76 0.31
N ALA A 394 -52.08 -0.54 0.96
CA ALA A 394 -51.45 0.77 1.03
C ALA A 394 -51.01 1.28 -0.35
N LYS A 395 -50.49 0.40 -1.22
CA LYS A 395 -50.11 0.77 -2.60
C LYS A 395 -51.33 1.09 -3.47
N ILE A 396 -52.41 0.33 -3.35
CA ILE A 396 -53.67 0.59 -4.04
C ILE A 396 -54.31 1.90 -3.55
N ALA A 397 -54.31 2.14 -2.23
CA ALA A 397 -54.80 3.39 -1.64
C ALA A 397 -53.98 4.61 -2.07
N ALA A 398 -52.68 4.42 -2.32
CA ALA A 398 -51.80 5.44 -2.93
C ALA A 398 -52.07 5.67 -4.43
N GLY A 399 -53.03 4.95 -5.02
CA GLY A 399 -53.47 5.13 -6.41
C GLY A 399 -52.73 4.29 -7.45
N GLN A 400 -51.93 3.29 -7.04
CA GLN A 400 -51.29 2.40 -8.01
C GLN A 400 -52.32 1.46 -8.68
N GLN A 401 -52.25 1.37 -10.01
CA GLN A 401 -53.15 0.58 -10.85
C GLN A 401 -52.46 -0.57 -11.58
N ASP A 402 -51.37 -1.11 -11.01
CA ASP A 402 -50.61 -2.21 -11.60
C ASP A 402 -51.41 -3.53 -11.53
N PRO A 403 -51.66 -4.24 -12.65
CA PRO A 403 -52.34 -5.54 -12.65
C PRO A 403 -51.76 -6.54 -11.64
N ALA A 404 -50.45 -6.53 -11.41
CA ALA A 404 -49.76 -7.38 -10.43
C ALA A 404 -50.35 -7.25 -9.00
N LEU A 405 -50.66 -6.01 -8.58
CA LEU A 405 -51.24 -5.72 -7.26
C LEU A 405 -52.65 -6.31 -7.12
N TYR A 406 -53.46 -6.19 -8.17
CA TYR A 406 -54.84 -6.69 -8.16
C TYR A 406 -54.90 -8.20 -8.33
N ASN A 407 -53.95 -8.80 -9.07
CA ASN A 407 -53.76 -10.25 -9.12
C ASN A 407 -53.48 -10.81 -7.73
N ALA A 408 -52.52 -10.21 -7.02
CA ALA A 408 -52.19 -10.61 -5.65
C ALA A 408 -53.36 -10.46 -4.69
N LEU A 409 -54.09 -9.33 -4.77
CA LEU A 409 -55.26 -9.09 -3.94
C LEU A 409 -56.39 -10.09 -4.23
N ALA A 410 -56.61 -10.43 -5.50
CA ALA A 410 -57.57 -11.48 -5.90
C ALA A 410 -57.19 -12.82 -5.25
N LYS A 411 -55.93 -13.26 -5.41
CA LYS A 411 -55.41 -14.49 -4.80
C LYS A 411 -55.64 -14.50 -3.29
N ILE A 412 -55.35 -13.41 -2.58
CA ILE A 412 -55.56 -13.31 -1.12
C ILE A 412 -57.03 -13.38 -0.72
N LYS A 413 -57.93 -12.71 -1.47
CA LYS A 413 -59.38 -12.73 -1.20
C LYS A 413 -59.98 -14.13 -1.40
N ILE A 414 -59.52 -14.84 -2.44
CA ILE A 414 -59.89 -16.24 -2.70
C ILE A 414 -59.44 -17.12 -1.53
N ASP A 415 -58.17 -16.99 -1.11
CA ASP A 415 -57.60 -17.74 0.02
C ASP A 415 -58.25 -17.44 1.37
N SER A 416 -58.81 -16.24 1.53
CA SER A 416 -59.46 -15.80 2.76
C SER A 416 -60.97 -15.97 2.75
N ASN A 417 -61.54 -16.42 1.62
CA ASN A 417 -62.98 -16.47 1.36
C ASN A 417 -63.71 -15.16 1.72
N ASN A 418 -63.09 -14.02 1.38
CA ASN A 418 -63.61 -12.69 1.71
C ASN A 418 -64.16 -12.00 0.45
N ASP A 419 -65.42 -12.27 0.15
CA ASP A 419 -66.17 -11.79 -1.02
C ASP A 419 -65.38 -11.79 -2.34
N PRO A 420 -64.77 -12.94 -2.73
CA PRO A 420 -63.97 -13.02 -3.96
C PRO A 420 -64.81 -12.80 -5.22
N GLU A 421 -66.08 -13.23 -5.24
CA GLU A 421 -66.97 -13.04 -6.40
C GLU A 421 -67.18 -11.58 -6.76
N SER A 422 -67.50 -10.74 -5.76
CA SER A 422 -67.75 -9.31 -5.98
C SER A 422 -66.48 -8.63 -6.50
N PHE A 423 -65.32 -8.98 -5.95
CA PHE A 423 -64.04 -8.47 -6.43
C PHE A 423 -63.76 -8.84 -7.89
N LEU A 424 -63.95 -10.12 -8.25
CA LEU A 424 -63.71 -10.59 -9.63
C LEU A 424 -64.69 -9.95 -10.63
N LYS A 425 -65.95 -9.74 -10.23
CA LYS A 425 -66.98 -9.11 -11.08
C LYS A 425 -66.79 -7.60 -11.24
N GLU A 426 -66.42 -6.88 -10.18
CA GLU A 426 -66.37 -5.42 -10.16
C GLU A 426 -65.02 -4.85 -10.61
N ASN A 427 -63.90 -5.55 -10.35
CA ASN A 427 -62.57 -5.03 -10.63
C ASN A 427 -62.11 -5.33 -12.07
N ASN A 428 -61.65 -4.33 -12.83
CA ASN A 428 -61.23 -4.48 -14.23
C ASN A 428 -59.70 -4.43 -14.43
N ILE A 429 -58.91 -4.37 -13.35
CA ILE A 429 -57.46 -4.10 -13.40
C ILE A 429 -56.64 -5.39 -13.28
N TYR A 430 -57.17 -6.44 -12.64
CA TYR A 430 -56.48 -7.73 -12.55
C TYR A 430 -56.43 -8.45 -13.90
N ASP A 431 -55.40 -9.28 -14.10
CA ASP A 431 -55.26 -10.21 -15.22
C ASP A 431 -56.13 -11.46 -14.99
N PRO A 432 -57.19 -11.65 -15.78
CA PRO A 432 -58.10 -12.77 -15.60
C PRO A 432 -57.47 -14.14 -15.89
N LEU A 433 -56.43 -14.21 -16.72
CA LEU A 433 -55.75 -15.46 -17.03
C LEU A 433 -54.94 -15.95 -15.82
N VAL A 434 -54.18 -15.05 -15.19
CA VAL A 434 -53.34 -15.37 -14.03
C VAL A 434 -54.21 -15.76 -12.83
N VAL A 435 -55.25 -14.98 -12.55
CA VAL A 435 -56.15 -15.24 -11.41
C VAL A 435 -57.01 -16.47 -11.67
N GLY A 436 -57.52 -16.67 -12.88
CA GLY A 436 -58.31 -17.85 -13.23
C GLY A 436 -57.52 -19.15 -13.09
N LYS A 437 -56.25 -19.19 -13.55
CA LYS A 437 -55.36 -20.35 -13.37
C LYS A 437 -55.13 -20.68 -11.90
N TYR A 438 -55.06 -19.65 -11.06
CA TYR A 438 -54.95 -19.83 -9.61
C TYR A 438 -56.24 -20.39 -9.00
N CYS A 439 -57.41 -19.92 -9.47
CA CYS A 439 -58.72 -20.40 -9.04
C CYS A 439 -58.99 -21.87 -9.43
N GLU A 440 -58.49 -22.35 -10.58
CA GLU A 440 -58.73 -23.72 -11.07
C GLU A 440 -58.52 -24.81 -10.02
N LYS A 441 -57.49 -24.65 -9.20
CA LYS A 441 -57.11 -25.64 -8.17
C LYS A 441 -57.90 -25.49 -6.87
N ARG A 442 -58.61 -24.37 -6.66
CA ARG A 442 -59.25 -23.99 -5.40
C ARG A 442 -60.77 -23.96 -5.52
N ASP A 443 -61.29 -23.21 -6.49
CA ASP A 443 -62.71 -23.06 -6.77
C ASP A 443 -62.95 -22.89 -8.29
N PRO A 444 -63.47 -23.94 -8.96
CA PRO A 444 -63.79 -23.89 -10.37
C PRO A 444 -64.81 -22.82 -10.78
N TYR A 445 -65.72 -22.44 -9.88
CA TYR A 445 -66.74 -21.43 -10.16
C TYR A 445 -66.13 -20.02 -10.17
N LEU A 446 -65.20 -19.72 -9.26
CA LEU A 446 -64.44 -18.47 -9.29
C LEU A 446 -63.52 -18.37 -10.51
N ALA A 447 -62.96 -19.51 -10.94
CA ALA A 447 -62.16 -19.59 -12.16
C ALA A 447 -62.98 -19.24 -13.41
N TYR A 448 -64.22 -19.76 -13.50
CA TYR A 448 -65.17 -19.40 -14.56
C TYR A 448 -65.46 -17.90 -14.58
N ILE A 449 -65.73 -17.27 -13.41
CA ILE A 449 -66.02 -15.83 -13.34
C ILE A 449 -64.84 -15.00 -13.86
N ALA A 450 -63.61 -15.36 -13.50
CA ALA A 450 -62.41 -14.69 -13.99
C ALA A 450 -62.28 -14.83 -15.51
N TYR A 451 -62.26 -16.06 -16.04
CA TYR A 451 -62.07 -16.28 -17.47
C TYR A 451 -63.20 -15.72 -18.35
N ALA A 452 -64.46 -15.79 -17.90
CA ALA A 452 -65.60 -15.20 -18.59
C ALA A 452 -65.48 -13.68 -18.74
N LYS A 453 -64.81 -13.03 -17.79
CA LYS A 453 -64.55 -11.60 -17.84
C LYS A 453 -63.39 -11.24 -18.76
N GLY A 454 -62.37 -12.09 -18.83
CA GLY A 454 -61.17 -11.89 -19.65
C GLY A 454 -61.28 -12.29 -21.12
N LEU A 455 -62.43 -12.80 -21.57
CA LEU A 455 -62.60 -13.42 -22.90
C LEU A 455 -61.59 -14.56 -23.13
N CYS A 456 -61.24 -15.30 -22.08
CA CYS A 456 -60.32 -16.44 -22.13
C CYS A 456 -61.10 -17.71 -22.54
N ASP A 457 -61.53 -17.75 -23.80
CA ASP A 457 -62.45 -18.78 -24.32
C ASP A 457 -61.83 -20.19 -24.30
N GLU A 458 -60.53 -20.34 -24.56
CA GLU A 458 -59.83 -21.63 -24.54
C GLU A 458 -59.79 -22.22 -23.12
N GLU A 459 -59.45 -21.40 -22.13
CA GLU A 459 -59.39 -21.82 -20.72
C GLU A 459 -60.79 -22.08 -20.12
N LEU A 460 -61.83 -21.35 -20.55
CA LEU A 460 -63.23 -21.64 -20.21
C LEU A 460 -63.67 -23.02 -20.70
N ILE A 461 -63.34 -23.36 -21.93
CA ILE A 461 -63.63 -24.68 -22.51
C ILE A 461 -62.87 -25.77 -21.73
N SER A 462 -61.61 -25.52 -21.36
CA SER A 462 -60.82 -26.47 -20.56
C SER A 462 -61.45 -26.73 -19.18
N ILE A 463 -61.80 -25.68 -18.43
CA ILE A 463 -62.42 -25.81 -17.10
C ILE A 463 -63.76 -26.54 -17.16
N THR A 464 -64.59 -26.23 -18.16
CA THR A 464 -65.91 -26.84 -18.29
C THR A 464 -65.83 -28.33 -18.62
N ASN A 465 -64.89 -28.72 -19.50
CA ASN A 465 -64.63 -30.12 -19.82
C ASN A 465 -64.08 -30.91 -18.60
N ASP A 466 -63.13 -30.33 -17.87
CA ASP A 466 -62.52 -30.98 -16.70
C ASP A 466 -63.50 -31.15 -15.52
N ASN A 467 -64.42 -30.19 -15.32
CA ASN A 467 -65.41 -30.27 -14.24
C ASN A 467 -66.65 -31.12 -14.59
N GLN A 468 -67.04 -31.22 -15.87
CA GLN A 468 -68.02 -32.21 -16.32
C GLN A 468 -67.52 -33.64 -16.09
N ALA A 469 -66.21 -33.90 -16.26
CA ALA A 469 -65.62 -35.20 -15.96
C ALA A 469 -65.65 -35.54 -14.45
N ARG A 470 -65.40 -34.56 -13.57
CA ARG A 470 -65.40 -34.76 -12.09
C ARG A 470 -66.79 -34.93 -11.49
N THR A 471 -67.83 -34.32 -12.06
CA THR A 471 -69.21 -34.49 -11.59
C THR A 471 -69.83 -35.83 -12.02
N CYS A 472 -69.31 -36.46 -13.07
CA CYS A 472 -69.77 -37.79 -13.50
C CYS A 472 -69.26 -38.95 -12.61
N SER A 473 -68.26 -38.75 -11.73
CA SER A 473 -67.74 -39.80 -10.85
C SER A 473 -68.49 -39.99 -9.51
N PHE A 474 -69.52 -39.19 -9.23
CA PHE A 474 -70.35 -39.33 -8.02
C PHE A 474 -71.85 -39.17 -8.32
N ARG A 475 -72.46 -40.14 -9.00
CA ARG A 475 -73.90 -40.47 -8.89
C ARG A 475 -74.21 -41.79 -9.62
N PRO A 476 -74.49 -42.90 -8.91
CA PRO A 476 -75.34 -43.94 -9.44
C PRO A 476 -76.77 -43.62 -9.00
N VAL A 477 -77.55 -42.96 -9.87
CA VAL A 477 -79.00 -42.97 -9.71
C VAL A 477 -79.60 -43.46 -11.02
N SER A 478 -80.01 -44.71 -10.96
CA SER A 478 -80.95 -45.41 -11.81
C SER A 478 -82.01 -44.52 -12.45
N CYS A 479 -82.21 -44.68 -13.76
CA CYS A 479 -83.54 -44.58 -14.34
C CYS A 479 -83.67 -45.60 -15.47
N SER A 480 -84.49 -46.61 -15.18
CA SER A 480 -85.14 -47.51 -16.10
C SER A 480 -86.16 -46.73 -16.94
N CYS A 481 -86.14 -46.96 -18.26
CA CYS A 481 -87.29 -47.23 -19.13
C CYS A 481 -86.79 -47.36 -20.57
#